data_AF-A0A0E1VY77-F1
#
_entry.id   AF-A0A0E1VY77-F1
#
_cell.length_a   1.000
_cell.length_b   1.000
_cell.length_c   1.000
_cell.angle_alpha   90.00
_cell.angle_beta   90.00
_cell.angle_gamma   90.00
#
_symmetry.space_group_name_H-M   'P 1'
#
loop_
_entity.id
_entity.type
_entity.pdbx_description
1 polymer ?
#
loop_
_entity_poly.entity_id
_entity_poly.type
_entity_poly.pdbx_seq_one_letter_code
_entity_poly.pdbx_strand_id
1 'polypeptide(L)'
;MNDVFGERASDVASGMKGGTKDGIRKGDVKKGDIKGDIDIDGGAARDDCAIVTCHAPAAILWDAADAAPELVAARPALADALAALRAGMPAAGRIAPFDEPAAVRPYRHLRAFYLRRADGVLAIKGSEIFAADVEPHLRMLGAHRVEFPGRGRSLFSALEHFPLNEQKIPLAMSIDEALDDVQAAAAVQRAHLARFGCIARVPLPLVAIRWPDAAAHAHLARLAPLLTRRARRAVERVAADGLGALAYHYPGVAHRVAHLPQLLAARPENGWLARLSALTDPAATIDGWLELLARLLALGFLPASVESMGVGHCIDTKNAVIDGGFVDLGSVCRAADVTDDRRLLETLLSAIADLAQTCRQFLLGDTPDVEAEYRNPSLAMVMVLNRLLPDLAARVQRLGGADPRVADMLGTRPAAGALAAELTRLGLGAAPPGGHR
;
A
#
# COMPACT_ATOMS: atom_id res chain seq x y z
N MET A 1 33.13 -15.98 -43.94
CA MET A 1 31.85 -16.03 -44.67
C MET A 1 31.30 -14.62 -44.70
N ASN A 2 31.60 -13.93 -45.79
CA ASN A 2 30.96 -12.76 -46.44
C ASN A 2 29.76 -12.16 -45.70
N ASP A 3 29.88 -10.91 -45.26
CA ASP A 3 29.42 -9.69 -45.96
C ASP A 3 27.92 -9.45 -45.74
N VAL A 4 27.34 -8.27 -45.56
CA VAL A 4 27.68 -6.84 -45.47
C VAL A 4 26.28 -6.17 -45.39
N PHE A 5 26.15 -5.04 -44.66
CA PHE A 5 25.26 -3.87 -44.88
C PHE A 5 23.91 -4.06 -45.63
N GLY A 6 22.78 -3.43 -45.26
CA GLY A 6 22.56 -2.12 -44.66
C GLY A 6 21.19 -1.58 -45.12
N GLU A 7 20.74 -0.53 -44.43
CA GLU A 7 19.89 0.60 -44.87
C GLU A 7 18.61 0.40 -45.71
N ARG A 8 17.50 0.78 -45.07
CA ARG A 8 16.42 1.71 -45.48
C ARG A 8 15.87 1.74 -46.93
N ALA A 9 14.52 1.73 -46.94
CA ALA A 9 13.59 2.65 -47.61
C ALA A 9 12.80 2.17 -48.85
N SER A 10 11.50 2.48 -48.76
CA SER A 10 10.57 2.92 -49.82
C SER A 10 10.14 1.94 -50.93
N ASP A 11 8.85 1.61 -50.83
CA ASP A 11 7.77 1.81 -51.82
C ASP A 11 7.74 1.11 -53.20
N VAL A 12 6.48 0.90 -53.61
CA VAL A 12 5.93 0.70 -54.97
C VAL A 12 5.99 -0.76 -55.48
N ALA A 13 4.95 -1.60 -55.32
CA ALA A 13 3.59 -1.62 -55.91
C ALA A 13 3.44 -2.44 -57.22
N SER A 14 2.22 -3.00 -57.35
CA SER A 14 1.56 -3.64 -58.51
C SER A 14 1.78 -5.16 -58.67
N GLY A 15 0.77 -6.00 -58.94
CA GLY A 15 -0.66 -5.81 -59.25
C GLY A 15 -1.46 -7.10 -58.96
N MET A 16 -2.71 -6.99 -58.48
CA MET A 16 -4.00 -7.06 -59.22
C MET A 16 -4.30 -8.46 -59.80
N LYS A 17 -5.45 -9.13 -59.62
CA LYS A 17 -6.90 -8.76 -59.71
C LYS A 17 -7.72 -9.86 -59.00
N GLY A 18 -8.98 -9.75 -58.56
CA GLY A 18 -10.07 -8.75 -58.62
C GLY A 18 -11.23 -9.23 -57.72
N GLY A 19 -11.95 -8.35 -56.99
CA GLY A 19 -13.27 -7.77 -57.34
C GLY A 19 -14.37 -8.50 -56.53
N THR A 20 -15.24 -7.89 -55.71
CA THR A 20 -16.15 -6.72 -55.86
C THR A 20 -16.47 -6.10 -54.48
N LYS A 21 -16.24 -4.81 -54.24
CA LYS A 21 -17.21 -3.67 -54.22
C LYS A 21 -18.51 -3.91 -53.42
N ASP A 22 -18.61 -3.27 -52.25
CA ASP A 22 -19.49 -2.11 -52.02
C ASP A 22 -19.11 -1.39 -50.72
N GLY A 23 -19.05 -0.06 -50.76
CA GLY A 23 -18.46 0.78 -49.71
C GLY A 23 -19.48 1.47 -48.81
N ILE A 24 -19.13 1.67 -47.54
CA ILE A 24 -19.73 2.65 -46.63
C ILE A 24 -18.61 3.31 -45.80
N ARG A 25 -18.87 4.57 -45.46
CA ARG A 25 -18.01 5.72 -45.15
C ARG A 25 -17.22 5.62 -43.83
N LYS A 26 -16.08 6.33 -43.81
CA LYS A 26 -15.46 6.91 -42.60
C LYS A 26 -16.50 7.76 -41.86
N GLY A 27 -16.80 7.40 -40.62
CA GLY A 27 -17.61 8.18 -39.69
C GLY A 27 -17.82 7.39 -38.40
N ASP A 28 -17.33 7.95 -37.30
CA ASP A 28 -17.72 7.66 -35.91
C ASP A 28 -17.59 6.22 -35.39
N VAL A 29 -16.35 5.82 -35.06
CA VAL A 29 -16.14 4.85 -33.98
C VAL A 29 -15.87 5.66 -32.71
N LYS A 30 -16.93 5.90 -31.92
CA LYS A 30 -16.80 6.32 -30.53
C LYS A 30 -15.82 5.37 -29.84
N LYS A 31 -14.70 5.91 -29.34
CA LYS A 31 -13.83 5.23 -28.37
C LYS A 31 -14.71 4.75 -27.22
N GLY A 32 -14.97 3.45 -27.17
CA GLY A 32 -15.60 2.81 -26.02
C GLY A 32 -14.59 2.81 -24.88
N ASP A 33 -14.88 3.62 -23.87
CA ASP A 33 -14.28 3.55 -22.55
C ASP A 33 -14.54 2.17 -21.95
N ILE A 34 -13.50 1.43 -21.61
CA ILE A 34 -13.58 0.33 -20.64
C ILE A 34 -12.37 0.49 -19.71
N LYS A 35 -12.57 1.28 -18.66
CA LYS A 35 -11.72 1.31 -17.48
C LYS A 35 -11.88 -0.03 -16.76
N GLY A 36 -10.77 -0.66 -16.37
CA GLY A 36 -10.77 -1.79 -15.45
C GLY A 36 -11.10 -1.35 -14.03
N ASP A 37 -12.29 -0.76 -13.86
CA ASP A 37 -12.90 -0.51 -12.56
C ASP A 37 -13.52 -1.83 -12.12
N ILE A 38 -13.14 -2.31 -10.93
CA ILE A 38 -13.90 -3.37 -10.27
C ILE A 38 -15.26 -2.73 -9.92
N ASP A 39 -16.26 -2.94 -10.78
CA ASP A 39 -17.66 -2.75 -10.41
C ASP A 39 -17.99 -3.82 -9.36
N ILE A 40 -18.11 -3.40 -8.09
CA ILE A 40 -18.45 -4.27 -6.95
C ILE A 40 -19.98 -4.42 -6.83
N ASP A 41 -20.73 -4.24 -7.91
CA ASP A 41 -22.17 -4.59 -7.93
C ASP A 41 -22.33 -6.05 -8.38
N GLY A 42 -21.81 -6.95 -7.55
CA GLY A 42 -21.68 -8.37 -7.85
C GLY A 42 -22.42 -9.28 -6.88
N GLY A 43 -23.75 -9.17 -6.85
CA GLY A 43 -24.66 -10.14 -6.23
C GLY A 43 -25.34 -9.62 -4.97
N ALA A 44 -26.67 -9.52 -5.02
CA ALA A 44 -27.52 -9.17 -3.88
C ALA A 44 -27.15 -10.01 -2.65
N ALA A 45 -26.45 -9.39 -1.70
CA ALA A 45 -26.23 -9.95 -0.38
C ALA A 45 -27.58 -10.07 0.31
N ARG A 46 -27.82 -11.20 1.00
CA ARG A 46 -29.00 -11.36 1.85
C ARG A 46 -28.99 -10.26 2.91
N ASP A 47 -30.04 -9.43 2.95
CA ASP A 47 -30.20 -8.31 3.90
C ASP A 47 -30.30 -8.73 5.38
N ASP A 48 -30.30 -10.04 5.67
CA ASP A 48 -30.58 -10.58 7.01
C ASP A 48 -29.33 -10.84 7.88
N CYS A 49 -28.11 -10.55 7.41
CA CYS A 49 -26.90 -10.75 8.22
C CYS A 49 -26.51 -9.49 9.00
N ALA A 50 -26.25 -9.65 10.30
CA ALA A 50 -25.69 -8.58 11.13
C ALA A 50 -24.40 -8.04 10.49
N ILE A 51 -24.31 -6.71 10.32
CA ILE A 51 -23.16 -6.04 9.68
C ILE A 51 -21.85 -6.31 10.44
N VAL A 52 -21.94 -6.45 11.76
CA VAL A 52 -20.81 -6.80 12.63
C VAL A 52 -21.23 -7.93 13.57
N THR A 53 -20.41 -8.97 13.63
CA THR A 53 -20.49 -10.06 14.61
C THR A 53 -19.26 -10.01 15.52
N CYS A 54 -19.23 -10.80 16.60
CA CYS A 54 -18.10 -10.84 17.52
C CYS A 54 -17.72 -12.30 17.78
N HIS A 55 -16.42 -12.62 17.68
CA HIS A 55 -15.90 -13.99 17.77
C HIS A 55 -14.80 -14.08 18.82
N ALA A 56 -14.81 -15.16 19.59
CA ALA A 56 -13.79 -15.39 20.61
C ALA A 56 -12.43 -15.72 19.95
N PRO A 57 -11.34 -15.03 20.33
CA PRO A 57 -10.00 -15.43 19.92
C PRO A 57 -9.60 -16.75 20.59
N ALA A 58 -8.69 -17.50 19.96
CA ALA A 58 -8.04 -18.64 20.63
C ALA A 58 -6.94 -18.18 21.59
N ALA A 59 -6.24 -17.10 21.25
CA ALA A 59 -5.24 -16.48 22.10
C ALA A 59 -5.08 -14.99 21.76
N ILE A 60 -4.68 -14.20 22.74
CA ILE A 60 -4.14 -12.85 22.54
C ILE A 60 -2.64 -13.01 22.36
N LEU A 61 -2.11 -12.49 21.26
CA LEU A 61 -0.70 -12.60 20.88
C LEU A 61 0.10 -11.35 21.24
N TRP A 62 -0.55 -10.19 21.22
CA TRP A 62 0.02 -8.92 21.59
C TRP A 62 -1.07 -8.03 22.18
N ASP A 63 -0.76 -7.33 23.27
CA ASP A 63 -1.70 -6.49 24.00
C ASP A 63 -1.04 -5.16 24.36
N ALA A 64 -1.66 -4.04 23.97
CA ALA A 64 -1.09 -2.72 24.20
C ALA A 64 -0.92 -2.37 25.69
N ALA A 65 -1.79 -2.85 26.58
CA ALA A 65 -1.65 -2.52 28.00
C ALA A 65 -0.43 -3.20 28.63
N ASP A 66 -0.04 -4.36 28.11
CA ASP A 66 1.11 -5.12 28.63
C ASP A 66 2.40 -4.75 27.90
N ALA A 67 2.35 -4.63 26.58
CA ALA A 67 3.53 -4.42 25.74
C ALA A 67 3.89 -2.94 25.51
N ALA A 68 2.92 -2.02 25.62
CA ALA A 68 3.12 -0.59 25.39
C ALA A 68 2.16 0.28 26.25
N PRO A 69 2.15 0.13 27.59
CA PRO A 69 1.19 0.80 28.48
C PRO A 69 1.17 2.33 28.35
N GLU A 70 2.31 2.94 28.01
CA GLU A 70 2.43 4.38 27.77
C GLU A 70 1.55 4.87 26.61
N LEU A 71 1.31 4.02 25.60
CA LEU A 71 0.44 4.34 24.47
C LEU A 71 -1.03 4.36 24.86
N VAL A 72 -1.45 3.42 25.71
CA VAL A 72 -2.80 3.39 26.28
C VAL A 72 -2.99 4.58 27.22
N ALA A 73 -1.98 4.92 28.03
CA ALA A 73 -2.02 6.08 28.92
C ALA A 73 -2.14 7.41 28.16
N ALA A 74 -1.54 7.52 26.96
CA ALA A 74 -1.67 8.70 26.10
C ALA A 74 -3.07 8.82 25.44
N ARG A 75 -3.87 7.74 25.46
CA ARG A 75 -5.25 7.68 24.94
C ARG A 75 -6.17 6.87 25.87
N PRO A 76 -6.50 7.38 27.08
CA PRO A 76 -7.29 6.62 28.06
C PRO A 76 -8.67 6.18 27.57
N ALA A 77 -9.27 6.93 26.62
CA ALA A 77 -10.55 6.59 26.00
C ALA A 77 -10.55 5.24 25.26
N LEU A 78 -9.37 4.66 24.98
CA LEU A 78 -9.21 3.36 24.34
C LEU A 78 -9.18 2.18 25.33
N ALA A 79 -9.15 2.42 26.64
CA ALA A 79 -9.11 1.36 27.64
C ALA A 79 -10.34 0.43 27.54
N ASP A 80 -11.54 1.00 27.43
CA ASP A 80 -12.78 0.22 27.28
C ASP A 80 -12.83 -0.55 25.96
N ALA A 81 -12.29 0.04 24.88
CA ALA A 81 -12.18 -0.62 23.59
C ALA A 81 -11.25 -1.82 23.66
N LEU A 82 -10.09 -1.68 24.29
CA LEU A 82 -9.14 -2.77 24.49
C LEU A 82 -9.76 -3.89 25.35
N ALA A 83 -10.46 -3.54 26.43
CA ALA A 83 -11.18 -4.52 27.25
C ALA A 83 -12.24 -5.29 26.45
N ALA A 84 -13.01 -4.62 25.60
CA ALA A 84 -13.98 -5.26 24.72
C ALA A 84 -13.31 -6.20 23.70
N LEU A 85 -12.20 -5.76 23.09
CA LEU A 85 -11.44 -6.55 22.12
C LEU A 85 -10.81 -7.82 22.72
N ARG A 86 -10.46 -7.81 24.01
CA ARG A 86 -10.00 -9.00 24.74
C ARG A 86 -11.11 -10.02 24.92
N ALA A 87 -12.33 -9.56 25.16
CA ALA A 87 -13.50 -10.44 25.35
C ALA A 87 -13.97 -11.05 24.03
N GLY A 88 -13.82 -10.33 22.92
CA GLY A 88 -14.11 -10.85 21.60
C GLY A 88 -13.71 -9.88 20.49
N MET A 89 -13.30 -10.42 19.36
CA MET A 89 -12.86 -9.65 18.21
C MET A 89 -14.02 -9.46 17.22
N PRO A 90 -14.36 -8.20 16.85
CA PRO A 90 -15.37 -7.92 15.85
C PRO A 90 -15.01 -8.50 14.48
N ALA A 91 -16.01 -8.93 13.73
CA ALA A 91 -15.86 -9.36 12.34
C ALA A 91 -16.99 -8.78 11.49
N ALA A 92 -16.65 -8.24 10.33
CA ALA A 92 -17.66 -7.77 9.39
C ALA A 92 -18.45 -8.97 8.83
N GLY A 93 -19.78 -8.82 8.76
CA GLY A 93 -20.66 -9.84 8.17
C GLY A 93 -20.50 -10.00 6.65
N ARG A 94 -19.90 -9.01 5.97
CA ARG A 94 -19.63 -9.01 4.53
C ARG A 94 -18.30 -8.34 4.15
N ILE A 95 -17.73 -8.77 3.03
CA ILE A 95 -16.51 -8.22 2.41
C ILE A 95 -16.85 -7.09 1.45
N ALA A 96 -18.04 -7.09 0.85
CA ALA A 96 -18.52 -5.97 0.06
C ALA A 96 -18.47 -4.65 0.86
N PRO A 97 -18.17 -3.49 0.22
CA PRO A 97 -18.19 -2.19 0.89
C PRO A 97 -19.54 -1.88 1.55
N PHE A 98 -19.51 -1.14 2.65
CA PHE A 98 -20.71 -0.65 3.34
C PHE A 98 -20.40 0.61 4.16
N ASP A 99 -21.41 1.43 4.42
CA ASP A 99 -21.31 2.59 5.29
C ASP A 99 -22.55 2.68 6.20
N GLU A 100 -22.37 2.29 7.45
CA GLU A 100 -23.41 2.18 8.46
C GLU A 100 -23.05 3.08 9.66
N PRO A 101 -24.04 3.51 10.48
CA PRO A 101 -23.76 4.42 11.58
C PRO A 101 -22.69 3.94 12.57
N ALA A 102 -22.59 2.62 12.79
CA ALA A 102 -21.63 2.02 13.71
C ALA A 102 -20.35 1.50 13.03
N ALA A 103 -20.37 1.23 11.72
CA ALA A 103 -19.27 0.56 11.05
C ALA A 103 -19.21 0.91 9.56
N VAL A 104 -18.00 0.90 9.00
CA VAL A 104 -17.77 1.22 7.58
C VAL A 104 -16.66 0.35 7.01
N ARG A 105 -16.88 -0.17 5.80
CA ARG A 105 -15.84 -0.79 4.97
C ARG A 105 -15.75 0.01 3.68
N PRO A 106 -14.73 0.87 3.51
CA PRO A 106 -14.54 1.60 2.27
C PRO A 106 -14.24 0.66 1.09
N TYR A 107 -14.47 1.14 -0.12
CA TYR A 107 -14.03 0.47 -1.34
C TYR A 107 -12.53 0.12 -1.29
N ARG A 108 -12.16 -1.04 -1.85
CA ARG A 108 -10.81 -1.66 -1.83
C ARG A 108 -10.29 -2.12 -0.46
N HIS A 109 -11.05 -1.99 0.62
CA HIS A 109 -10.69 -2.57 1.93
C HIS A 109 -11.04 -4.06 2.03
N LEU A 110 -10.29 -4.90 1.32
CA LEU A 110 -10.56 -6.34 1.26
C LEU A 110 -10.18 -7.14 2.52
N ARG A 111 -9.35 -6.57 3.41
CA ARG A 111 -8.85 -7.23 4.62
C ARG A 111 -9.00 -6.39 5.89
N ALA A 112 -9.79 -5.31 5.82
CA ALA A 112 -10.09 -4.51 6.99
C ALA A 112 -11.46 -3.85 6.91
N PHE A 113 -12.03 -3.50 8.06
CA PHE A 113 -13.16 -2.59 8.19
C PHE A 113 -12.97 -1.72 9.43
N TYR A 114 -13.83 -0.73 9.61
CA TYR A 114 -13.74 0.24 10.71
C TYR A 114 -15.00 0.24 11.56
N LEU A 115 -14.84 0.30 12.88
CA LEU A 115 -15.88 0.65 13.84
C LEU A 115 -15.79 2.13 14.16
N ARG A 116 -16.90 2.85 14.04
CA ARG A 116 -16.96 4.30 14.28
C ARG A 116 -16.99 4.59 15.77
N ARG A 117 -16.26 5.62 16.19
CA ARG A 117 -16.21 6.11 17.56
C ARG A 117 -16.20 7.64 17.59
N ALA A 118 -16.47 8.21 18.76
CA ALA A 118 -16.40 9.66 18.96
C ALA A 118 -14.98 10.23 18.78
N ASP A 119 -13.96 9.42 19.07
CA ASP A 119 -12.54 9.78 19.04
C ASP A 119 -11.79 9.24 17.80
N GLY A 120 -12.53 8.76 16.79
CA GLY A 120 -11.97 8.24 15.53
C GLY A 120 -12.58 6.90 15.13
N VAL A 121 -11.74 5.92 14.81
CA VAL A 121 -12.17 4.58 14.43
C VAL A 121 -11.30 3.49 15.06
N LEU A 122 -11.88 2.30 15.24
CA LEU A 122 -11.11 1.07 15.40
C LEU A 122 -11.09 0.34 14.07
N ALA A 123 -9.92 0.21 13.48
CA ALA A 123 -9.73 -0.64 12.33
C ALA A 123 -9.55 -2.08 12.80
N ILE A 124 -10.29 -3.01 12.21
CA ILE A 124 -10.13 -4.45 12.43
C ILE A 124 -9.61 -5.05 11.13
N LYS A 125 -8.44 -5.70 11.18
CA LYS A 125 -7.77 -6.30 10.02
C LYS A 125 -7.67 -7.82 10.21
N GLY A 126 -8.02 -8.61 9.18
CA GLY A 126 -7.90 -10.08 9.21
C GLY A 126 -9.09 -10.83 9.79
N SER A 127 -10.27 -10.20 9.86
CA SER A 127 -11.52 -10.82 10.37
C SER A 127 -12.44 -11.36 9.26
N GLU A 128 -12.06 -11.17 8.00
CA GLU A 128 -12.89 -11.46 6.82
C GLU A 128 -13.22 -12.95 6.63
N ILE A 129 -12.50 -13.85 7.29
CA ILE A 129 -12.76 -15.29 7.24
C ILE A 129 -14.16 -15.67 7.76
N PHE A 130 -14.77 -14.79 8.56
CA PHE A 130 -16.12 -14.95 9.11
C PHE A 130 -17.23 -14.32 8.25
N ALA A 131 -16.89 -13.60 7.19
CA ALA A 131 -17.88 -12.94 6.35
C ALA A 131 -18.74 -13.97 5.60
N ALA A 132 -20.05 -13.71 5.50
CA ALA A 132 -21.00 -14.61 4.86
C ALA A 132 -20.76 -14.74 3.34
N ASP A 133 -20.18 -13.72 2.72
CA ASP A 133 -19.87 -13.62 1.30
C ASP A 133 -18.39 -13.92 0.96
N VAL A 134 -17.63 -14.52 1.89
CA VAL A 134 -16.20 -14.83 1.70
C VAL A 134 -15.95 -15.73 0.49
N GLU A 135 -16.71 -16.81 0.32
CA GLU A 135 -16.52 -17.75 -0.79
C GLU A 135 -16.89 -17.13 -2.16
N PRO A 136 -18.05 -16.45 -2.31
CA PRO A 136 -18.32 -15.63 -3.51
C PRO A 136 -17.20 -14.66 -3.85
N HIS A 137 -16.66 -13.95 -2.86
CA HIS A 137 -15.55 -13.01 -3.07
C HIS A 137 -14.25 -13.70 -3.51
N LEU A 138 -13.88 -14.85 -2.92
CA LEU A 138 -12.71 -15.61 -3.35
C LEU A 138 -12.83 -16.06 -4.82
N ARG A 139 -14.01 -16.52 -5.24
CA ARG A 139 -14.27 -16.91 -6.63
C ARG A 139 -14.19 -15.71 -7.58
N MET A 140 -14.74 -14.57 -7.17
CA MET A 140 -14.62 -13.31 -7.90
C MET A 140 -13.14 -12.95 -8.10
N LEU A 141 -12.33 -12.93 -7.03
CA LEU A 141 -10.89 -12.65 -7.14
C LEU A 141 -10.16 -13.66 -8.04
N GLY A 142 -10.58 -14.93 -8.04
CA GLY A 142 -10.02 -15.98 -8.90
C GLY A 142 -10.32 -15.77 -10.40
N ALA A 143 -11.47 -15.18 -10.72
CA ALA A 143 -11.87 -14.88 -12.10
C ALA A 143 -11.24 -13.60 -12.66
N HIS A 144 -10.82 -12.67 -11.79
CA HIS A 144 -10.24 -11.40 -12.21
C HIS A 144 -8.73 -11.50 -12.36
N ARG A 145 -8.18 -10.90 -13.42
CA ARG A 145 -6.73 -10.69 -13.57
C ARG A 145 -6.41 -9.24 -13.29
N VAL A 146 -5.39 -9.00 -12.47
CA VAL A 146 -4.90 -7.64 -12.22
C VAL A 146 -4.43 -7.05 -13.53
N GLU A 147 -4.96 -5.90 -13.93
CA GLU A 147 -4.51 -5.19 -15.12
C GLU A 147 -3.48 -4.14 -14.73
N PHE A 148 -2.29 -4.23 -15.32
CA PHE A 148 -1.24 -3.25 -15.14
C PHE A 148 -1.26 -2.31 -16.35
N PRO A 149 -1.57 -1.02 -16.17
CA PRO A 149 -1.52 -0.06 -17.26
C PRO A 149 -0.14 -0.09 -17.94
N GLY A 150 -0.11 -0.24 -19.28
CA GLY A 150 1.13 -0.31 -20.06
C GLY A 150 1.78 -1.69 -20.18
N ARG A 151 1.53 -2.62 -19.24
CA ARG A 151 2.07 -4.01 -19.27
C ARG A 151 1.03 -5.07 -19.61
N GLY A 152 -0.24 -4.72 -19.61
CA GLY A 152 -1.34 -5.63 -19.87
C GLY A 152 -1.75 -6.40 -18.62
N ARG A 153 -2.47 -7.51 -18.81
CA ARG A 153 -3.05 -8.30 -17.71
C ARG A 153 -2.01 -9.22 -17.09
N SER A 154 -2.03 -9.30 -15.76
CA SER A 154 -1.25 -10.24 -14.97
C SER A 154 -1.46 -11.66 -15.44
N LEU A 155 -0.37 -12.44 -15.45
CA LEU A 155 -0.42 -13.87 -15.71
C LEU A 155 -1.11 -14.66 -14.59
N PHE A 156 -1.34 -14.04 -13.43
CA PHE A 156 -2.04 -14.61 -12.30
C PHE A 156 -3.35 -13.87 -12.01
N SER A 157 -4.30 -14.54 -11.37
CA SER A 157 -5.54 -13.89 -10.92
C SER A 157 -5.26 -12.92 -9.77
N ALA A 158 -6.20 -12.04 -9.46
CA ALA A 158 -6.14 -11.18 -8.28
C ALA A 158 -6.05 -12.03 -7.00
N LEU A 159 -6.71 -13.19 -6.97
CA LEU A 159 -6.60 -14.15 -5.87
C LEU A 159 -5.16 -14.66 -5.68
N GLU A 160 -4.45 -14.96 -6.77
CA GLU A 160 -3.08 -15.47 -6.72
C GLU A 160 -2.01 -14.38 -6.56
N HIS A 161 -2.36 -13.12 -6.82
CA HIS A 161 -1.46 -11.98 -6.57
C HIS A 161 -1.03 -11.90 -5.10
N PHE A 162 -1.98 -12.10 -4.17
CA PHE A 162 -1.72 -12.08 -2.73
C PHE A 162 -0.58 -13.02 -2.32
N PRO A 163 -0.65 -14.34 -2.55
CA PRO A 163 0.40 -15.24 -2.08
C PRO A 163 1.66 -15.23 -2.93
N LEU A 164 1.57 -14.91 -4.23
CA LEU A 164 2.73 -14.98 -5.13
C LEU A 164 3.57 -13.71 -5.14
N ASN A 165 2.94 -12.54 -4.99
CA ASN A 165 3.62 -11.25 -5.02
C ASN A 165 3.72 -10.68 -3.62
N GLU A 166 2.62 -10.67 -2.86
CA GLU A 166 2.59 -9.99 -1.57
C GLU A 166 2.92 -10.90 -0.38
N GLN A 167 3.10 -12.19 -0.61
CA GLN A 167 3.28 -13.21 0.43
C GLN A 167 2.17 -13.17 1.50
N LYS A 168 0.95 -12.82 1.08
CA LYS A 168 -0.23 -12.66 1.94
C LYS A 168 -1.29 -13.71 1.61
N ILE A 169 -2.15 -13.98 2.58
CA ILE A 169 -3.27 -14.92 2.42
C ILE A 169 -4.48 -14.14 1.89
N PRO A 170 -5.13 -14.56 0.79
CA PRO A 170 -6.33 -13.90 0.29
C PRO A 170 -7.42 -13.83 1.37
N LEU A 171 -7.92 -12.62 1.61
CA LEU A 171 -9.00 -12.32 2.56
C LEU A 171 -8.73 -12.82 4.00
N ALA A 172 -7.46 -13.01 4.36
CA ALA A 172 -7.03 -13.38 5.69
C ALA A 172 -5.68 -12.76 6.03
N MET A 173 -5.26 -12.92 7.27
CA MET A 173 -4.01 -12.41 7.80
C MET A 173 -3.30 -13.56 8.52
N SER A 174 -1.99 -13.73 8.30
CA SER A 174 -1.20 -14.66 9.09
C SER A 174 -0.94 -14.08 10.48
N ILE A 175 -0.52 -14.94 11.42
CA ILE A 175 -0.09 -14.48 12.74
C ILE A 175 1.13 -13.55 12.60
N ASP A 176 2.11 -13.92 11.79
CA ASP A 176 3.32 -13.11 11.58
C ASP A 176 2.99 -11.73 11.03
N GLU A 177 2.14 -11.64 10.00
CA GLU A 177 1.70 -10.34 9.47
C GLU A 177 1.05 -9.48 10.56
N ALA A 178 0.25 -10.10 11.44
CA ALA A 178 -0.44 -9.37 12.50
C ALA A 178 0.52 -8.85 13.56
N LEU A 179 1.52 -9.65 13.92
CA LEU A 179 2.56 -9.28 14.89
C LEU A 179 3.50 -8.21 14.33
N ASP A 180 3.96 -8.35 13.09
CA ASP A 180 4.82 -7.38 12.42
C ASP A 180 4.15 -6.00 12.37
N ASP A 181 2.88 -5.95 11.96
CA ASP A 181 2.11 -4.70 11.91
C ASP A 181 1.99 -4.02 13.28
N VAL A 182 1.58 -4.75 14.34
CA VAL A 182 1.39 -4.14 15.67
C VAL A 182 2.73 -3.75 16.30
N GLN A 183 3.79 -4.53 16.10
CA GLN A 183 5.10 -4.24 16.66
C GLN A 183 5.74 -3.03 15.97
N ALA A 184 5.69 -2.95 14.64
CA ALA A 184 6.18 -1.80 13.90
C ALA A 184 5.41 -0.53 14.28
N ALA A 185 4.08 -0.61 14.32
CA ALA A 185 3.26 0.53 14.74
C ALA A 185 3.53 0.97 16.17
N ALA A 186 3.69 0.02 17.11
CA ALA A 186 4.01 0.33 18.51
C ALA A 186 5.39 0.97 18.63
N ALA A 187 6.40 0.45 17.94
CA ALA A 187 7.74 1.01 17.96
C ALA A 187 7.76 2.46 17.48
N VAL A 188 7.09 2.76 16.36
CA VAL A 188 6.95 4.12 15.83
C VAL A 188 6.20 5.02 16.82
N GLN A 189 5.04 4.58 17.33
CA GLN A 189 4.22 5.39 18.23
C GLN A 189 4.94 5.70 19.54
N ARG A 190 5.65 4.73 20.12
CA ARG A 190 6.42 4.93 21.36
C ARG A 190 7.55 5.93 21.15
N ALA A 191 8.31 5.78 20.07
CA ALA A 191 9.41 6.69 19.74
C ALA A 191 8.90 8.11 19.46
N HIS A 192 7.78 8.23 18.74
CA HIS A 192 7.16 9.51 18.44
C HIS A 192 6.59 10.18 19.70
N LEU A 193 5.90 9.43 20.57
CA LEU A 193 5.39 9.94 21.84
C LEU A 193 6.54 10.42 22.74
N ALA A 194 7.61 9.63 22.86
CA ALA A 194 8.76 9.98 23.68
C ALA A 194 9.47 11.26 23.22
N ARG A 195 9.58 11.47 21.90
CA ARG A 195 10.30 12.63 21.33
C ARG A 195 9.42 13.87 21.15
N PHE A 196 8.19 13.69 20.68
CA PHE A 196 7.32 14.79 20.25
C PHE A 196 6.14 15.03 21.20
N GLY A 197 5.99 14.21 22.24
CA GLY A 197 4.94 14.37 23.25
C GLY A 197 3.53 14.09 22.74
N CYS A 198 3.37 13.50 21.55
CA CYS A 198 2.07 13.21 20.97
C CYS A 198 2.08 11.91 20.16
N ILE A 199 0.89 11.35 19.93
CA ILE A 199 0.66 10.20 19.06
C ILE A 199 0.78 10.65 17.59
N ALA A 200 1.54 9.89 16.80
CA ALA A 200 1.68 10.13 15.37
C ALA A 200 0.38 9.79 14.62
N ARG A 201 0.19 10.41 13.45
CA ARG A 201 -0.92 10.11 12.54
C ARG A 201 -0.67 8.82 11.74
N VAL A 202 -0.46 7.74 12.48
CA VAL A 202 -0.29 6.35 12.04
C VAL A 202 -1.11 5.43 12.95
N PRO A 203 -1.34 4.15 12.61
CA PRO A 203 -2.02 3.20 13.49
C PRO A 203 -1.50 3.25 14.94
N LEU A 204 -2.43 3.32 15.89
CA LEU A 204 -2.17 3.11 17.30
C LEU A 204 -2.61 1.67 17.65
N PRO A 205 -1.69 0.71 17.71
CA PRO A 205 -2.06 -0.70 17.86
C PRO A 205 -2.67 -0.96 19.25
N LEU A 206 -3.68 -1.82 19.30
CA LEU A 206 -4.37 -2.19 20.54
C LEU A 206 -4.19 -3.67 20.89
N VAL A 207 -4.46 -4.56 19.95
CA VAL A 207 -4.34 -6.01 20.18
C VAL A 207 -4.04 -6.73 18.86
N ALA A 208 -3.27 -7.82 18.95
CA ALA A 208 -3.20 -8.86 17.91
C ALA A 208 -3.63 -10.19 18.52
N ILE A 209 -4.38 -10.99 17.76
CA ILE A 209 -4.96 -12.25 18.22
C ILE A 209 -4.65 -13.39 17.26
N ARG A 210 -4.78 -14.61 17.78
CA ARG A 210 -4.89 -15.84 16.99
C ARG A 210 -6.34 -16.27 16.90
N TRP A 211 -6.80 -16.60 15.71
CA TRP A 211 -8.10 -17.23 15.50
C TRP A 211 -8.08 -18.71 15.90
N PRO A 212 -9.21 -19.30 16.32
CA PRO A 212 -9.33 -20.74 16.51
C PRO A 212 -8.94 -21.53 15.26
N ASP A 213 -8.21 -22.62 15.46
CA ASP A 213 -7.74 -23.46 14.36
C ASP A 213 -8.90 -23.93 13.46
N ALA A 214 -10.08 -24.22 14.02
CA ALA A 214 -11.25 -24.59 13.23
C ALA A 214 -11.65 -23.52 12.20
N ALA A 215 -11.59 -22.23 12.57
CA ALA A 215 -11.88 -21.12 11.66
C ALA A 215 -10.79 -20.97 10.59
N ALA A 216 -9.52 -21.10 11.00
CA ALA A 216 -8.39 -21.07 10.07
C ALA A 216 -8.48 -22.20 9.02
N HIS A 217 -8.67 -23.45 9.47
CA HIS A 217 -8.81 -24.60 8.59
C HIS A 217 -10.02 -24.46 7.65
N ALA A 218 -11.14 -23.95 8.13
CA ALA A 218 -12.33 -23.72 7.30
C ALA A 218 -12.05 -22.73 6.17
N HIS A 219 -11.35 -21.62 6.44
CA HIS A 219 -10.96 -20.66 5.41
C HIS A 219 -9.99 -21.26 4.40
N LEU A 220 -8.94 -21.93 4.87
CA LEU A 220 -7.93 -22.55 4.01
C LEU A 220 -8.54 -23.65 3.12
N ALA A 221 -9.51 -24.41 3.63
CA ALA A 221 -10.24 -25.42 2.86
C ALA A 221 -11.09 -24.81 1.73
N ARG A 222 -11.72 -23.65 1.96
CA ARG A 222 -12.45 -22.89 0.92
C ARG A 222 -11.51 -22.32 -0.15
N LEU A 223 -10.33 -21.87 0.27
CA LEU A 223 -9.35 -21.23 -0.60
C LEU A 223 -8.57 -22.23 -1.46
N ALA A 224 -8.16 -23.37 -0.91
CA ALA A 224 -7.32 -24.36 -1.57
C ALA A 224 -7.76 -24.80 -2.99
N PRO A 225 -9.05 -25.07 -3.28
CA PRO A 225 -9.48 -25.49 -4.62
C PRO A 225 -9.43 -24.36 -5.66
N LEU A 226 -9.28 -23.09 -5.24
CA LEU A 226 -9.27 -21.92 -6.13
C LEU A 226 -7.84 -21.51 -6.54
N LEU A 227 -6.82 -22.13 -5.97
CA LEU A 227 -5.42 -21.78 -6.16
C LEU A 227 -4.70 -22.81 -7.03
N THR A 228 -3.73 -22.35 -7.83
CA THR A 228 -2.74 -23.26 -8.41
C THR A 228 -1.87 -23.89 -7.32
N ARG A 229 -1.21 -25.00 -7.65
CA ARG A 229 -0.27 -25.69 -6.75
C ARG A 229 0.80 -24.75 -6.19
N ARG A 230 1.28 -23.79 -6.98
CA ARG A 230 2.31 -22.84 -6.55
C ARG A 230 1.76 -21.86 -5.53
N ALA A 231 0.63 -21.22 -5.80
CA ALA A 231 -0.02 -20.29 -4.89
C ALA A 231 -0.44 -20.98 -3.58
N ARG A 232 -0.99 -22.20 -3.68
CA ARG A 232 -1.36 -23.00 -2.51
C ARG A 232 -0.17 -23.27 -1.58
N ARG A 233 0.98 -23.66 -2.12
CA ARG A 233 2.20 -23.87 -1.32
C ARG A 233 2.68 -22.61 -0.60
N ALA A 234 2.56 -21.45 -1.25
CA ALA A 234 2.90 -20.18 -0.62
C ALA A 234 1.95 -19.87 0.54
N VAL A 235 0.64 -20.06 0.33
CA VAL A 235 -0.38 -19.92 1.41
C VAL A 235 -0.11 -20.89 2.56
N GLU A 236 0.16 -22.16 2.29
CA GLU A 236 0.43 -23.17 3.32
C GLU A 236 1.65 -22.80 4.19
N ARG A 237 2.67 -22.17 3.61
CA ARG A 237 3.84 -21.68 4.36
C ARG A 237 3.49 -20.48 5.24
N VAL A 238 2.81 -19.49 4.67
CA VAL A 238 2.45 -18.25 5.40
C VAL A 238 1.40 -18.50 6.47
N ALA A 239 0.56 -19.54 6.31
CA ALA A 239 -0.47 -19.93 7.28
C ALA A 239 0.00 -21.01 8.28
N ALA A 240 1.29 -21.37 8.30
CA ALA A 240 1.80 -22.52 9.06
C ALA A 240 1.49 -22.41 10.57
N ASP A 241 1.61 -21.21 11.13
CA ASP A 241 1.34 -20.95 12.56
C ASP A 241 -0.13 -20.61 12.86
N GLY A 242 -0.96 -20.54 11.81
CA GLY A 242 -2.38 -20.21 11.88
C GLY A 242 -2.70 -18.84 11.28
N LEU A 243 -3.96 -18.41 11.50
CA LEU A 243 -4.45 -17.10 11.06
C LEU A 243 -4.62 -16.16 12.25
N GLY A 244 -4.33 -14.89 12.02
CA GLY A 244 -4.45 -13.83 13.00
C GLY A 244 -5.44 -12.76 12.59
N ALA A 245 -5.66 -11.84 13.52
CA ALA A 245 -6.27 -10.54 13.26
C ALA A 245 -5.66 -9.52 14.22
N LEU A 246 -5.80 -8.25 13.87
CA LEU A 246 -5.40 -7.16 14.75
C LEU A 246 -6.46 -6.07 14.79
N ALA A 247 -6.40 -5.27 15.85
CA ALA A 247 -7.16 -4.04 15.97
C ALA A 247 -6.23 -2.88 16.32
N TYR A 248 -6.47 -1.74 15.67
CA TYR A 248 -5.79 -0.48 15.97
C TYR A 248 -6.75 0.71 15.93
N HIS A 249 -6.41 1.75 16.68
CA HIS A 249 -7.09 3.04 16.59
C HIS A 249 -6.46 3.92 15.50
N TYR A 250 -7.30 4.69 14.81
CA TYR A 250 -6.88 5.78 13.93
C TYR A 250 -7.82 6.99 14.11
N PRO A 251 -7.36 8.25 13.94
CA PRO A 251 -8.18 9.44 14.20
C PRO A 251 -9.46 9.60 13.34
N GLY A 252 -9.61 8.83 12.27
CA GLY A 252 -10.78 8.87 11.39
C GLY A 252 -10.80 7.70 10.41
N VAL A 253 -11.79 7.65 9.52
CA VAL A 253 -11.77 6.65 8.44
C VAL A 253 -10.58 6.96 7.54
N ALA A 254 -9.65 6.02 7.39
CA ALA A 254 -8.43 6.21 6.62
C ALA A 254 -8.73 6.17 5.10
N HIS A 255 -9.24 7.29 4.57
CA HIS A 255 -9.40 7.49 3.14
C HIS A 255 -8.03 7.60 2.48
N ARG A 256 -7.63 6.56 1.74
CA ARG A 256 -6.34 6.48 1.05
C ARG A 256 -6.39 7.18 -0.30
N VAL A 257 -5.24 7.57 -0.84
CA VAL A 257 -5.13 8.13 -2.21
C VAL A 257 -5.78 7.20 -3.24
N ALA A 258 -5.63 5.88 -3.09
CA ALA A 258 -6.22 4.87 -3.95
C ALA A 258 -7.77 4.83 -3.95
N HIS A 259 -8.44 5.55 -3.06
CA HIS A 259 -9.90 5.69 -3.05
C HIS A 259 -10.40 6.91 -3.82
N LEU A 260 -9.52 7.87 -4.10
CA LEU A 260 -9.89 9.14 -4.71
C LEU A 260 -10.64 8.99 -6.05
N PRO A 261 -10.30 8.05 -6.96
CA PRO A 261 -11.08 7.88 -8.18
C PRO A 261 -12.58 7.74 -7.93
N GLN A 262 -12.98 6.96 -6.92
CA GLN A 262 -14.38 6.77 -6.57
C GLN A 262 -14.93 7.93 -5.73
N LEU A 263 -14.18 8.42 -4.74
CA LEU A 263 -14.62 9.53 -3.88
C LEU A 263 -14.85 10.83 -4.66
N LEU A 264 -14.05 11.06 -5.71
CA LEU A 264 -14.16 12.22 -6.58
C LEU A 264 -15.13 11.99 -7.75
N ALA A 265 -15.49 10.75 -8.10
CA ALA A 265 -16.45 10.49 -9.18
C ALA A 265 -17.84 11.09 -8.89
N ALA A 266 -18.27 11.07 -7.62
CA ALA A 266 -19.57 11.59 -7.19
C ALA A 266 -19.63 13.12 -7.04
N ARG A 267 -18.52 13.83 -7.31
CA ARG A 267 -18.39 15.26 -7.03
C ARG A 267 -18.69 16.14 -8.26
N PRO A 268 -19.37 17.29 -8.07
CA PRO A 268 -19.87 18.11 -9.17
C PRO A 268 -18.80 19.00 -9.82
N GLU A 269 -17.64 19.21 -9.19
CA GLU A 269 -16.62 20.11 -9.73
C GLU A 269 -15.97 19.56 -11.01
N ASN A 270 -15.62 20.45 -11.93
CA ASN A 270 -14.96 20.07 -13.18
C ASN A 270 -13.45 19.93 -12.99
N GLY A 271 -12.91 18.77 -13.34
CA GLY A 271 -11.48 18.47 -13.25
C GLY A 271 -11.08 17.80 -11.94
N TRP A 272 -9.95 17.07 -11.97
CA TRP A 272 -9.46 16.32 -10.82
C TRP A 272 -9.13 17.22 -9.62
N LEU A 273 -8.28 18.22 -9.83
CA LEU A 273 -7.78 19.08 -8.76
C LEU A 273 -8.89 19.89 -8.08
N ALA A 274 -9.88 20.38 -8.83
CA ALA A 274 -11.01 21.11 -8.25
C ALA A 274 -11.85 20.21 -7.33
N ARG A 275 -12.15 18.97 -7.78
CA ARG A 275 -12.86 17.98 -6.95
C ARG A 275 -12.06 17.58 -5.72
N LEU A 276 -10.74 17.44 -5.86
CA LEU A 276 -9.83 17.16 -4.76
C LEU A 276 -9.83 18.29 -3.73
N SER A 277 -9.67 19.53 -4.17
CA SER A 277 -9.68 20.71 -3.30
C SER A 277 -11.02 20.93 -2.59
N ALA A 278 -12.13 20.43 -3.17
CA ALA A 278 -13.43 20.41 -2.51
C ALA A 278 -13.56 19.29 -1.46
N LEU A 279 -12.67 18.29 -1.47
CA LEU A 279 -12.65 17.18 -0.52
C LEU A 279 -11.67 17.41 0.64
N THR A 280 -10.48 17.92 0.35
CA THR A 280 -9.40 18.16 1.31
C THR A 280 -8.53 19.31 0.85
N ASP A 281 -7.67 19.85 1.73
CA ASP A 281 -6.60 20.77 1.34
C ASP A 281 -5.40 19.95 0.79
N PRO A 282 -5.10 20.02 -0.52
CA PRO A 282 -4.02 19.23 -1.10
C PRO A 282 -2.63 19.62 -0.55
N ALA A 283 -2.41 20.90 -0.26
CA ALA A 283 -1.13 21.37 0.25
C ALA A 283 -0.91 20.87 1.68
N ALA A 284 -1.91 21.04 2.55
CA ALA A 284 -1.84 20.54 3.93
C ALA A 284 -1.69 19.00 4.00
N THR A 285 -2.30 18.27 3.06
CA THR A 285 -2.18 16.81 2.98
C THR A 285 -0.74 16.39 2.67
N ILE A 286 -0.13 16.99 1.64
CA ILE A 286 1.27 16.71 1.25
C ILE A 286 2.24 17.15 2.36
N ASP A 287 2.00 18.31 2.98
CA ASP A 287 2.78 18.78 4.12
C ASP A 287 2.73 17.82 5.31
N GLY A 288 1.57 17.21 5.55
CA GLY A 288 1.38 16.17 6.56
C GLY A 288 2.24 14.93 6.28
N TRP A 289 2.22 14.42 5.04
CA TRP A 289 3.05 13.29 4.64
C TRP A 289 4.55 13.58 4.76
N LEU A 290 4.98 14.76 4.31
CA LEU A 290 6.38 15.19 4.39
C LEU A 290 6.84 15.33 5.85
N GLU A 291 6.03 15.96 6.70
CA GLU A 291 6.34 16.09 8.13
C GLU A 291 6.40 14.72 8.81
N LEU A 292 5.44 13.83 8.54
CA LEU A 292 5.41 12.50 9.12
C LEU A 292 6.62 11.66 8.67
N LEU A 293 6.96 11.67 7.37
CA LEU A 293 8.16 10.99 6.87
C LEU A 293 9.44 11.57 7.49
N ALA A 294 9.56 12.90 7.58
CA ALA A 294 10.72 13.54 8.20
C ALA A 294 10.87 13.11 9.68
N ARG A 295 9.77 12.98 10.41
CA ARG A 295 9.77 12.50 11.80
C ARG A 295 10.15 11.02 11.90
N LEU A 296 9.67 10.16 11.00
CA LEU A 296 10.10 8.76 10.96
C LEU A 296 11.61 8.65 10.76
N LEU A 297 12.15 9.37 9.77
CA LEU A 297 13.59 9.39 9.49
C LEU A 297 14.39 9.95 10.67
N ALA A 298 13.91 11.03 11.28
CA ALA A 298 14.52 11.63 12.47
C ALA A 298 14.52 10.67 13.67
N LEU A 299 13.53 9.80 13.79
CA LEU A 299 13.44 8.75 14.82
C LEU A 299 14.24 7.49 14.47
N GLY A 300 14.90 7.43 13.31
CA GLY A 300 15.70 6.29 12.87
C GLY A 300 14.90 5.17 12.21
N PHE A 301 13.70 5.47 11.68
CA PHE A 301 12.87 4.53 10.93
C PHE A 301 12.91 4.83 9.43
N LEU A 302 12.96 3.78 8.62
CA LEU A 302 12.69 3.84 7.19
C LEU A 302 11.23 3.42 6.95
N PRO A 303 10.49 4.07 6.03
CA PRO A 303 9.08 3.76 5.78
C PRO A 303 8.87 2.39 5.08
N ALA A 304 9.96 1.78 4.62
CA ALA A 304 9.99 0.55 3.85
C ALA A 304 11.21 -0.28 4.24
N SER A 305 11.16 -1.57 3.91
CA SER A 305 12.30 -2.48 3.87
C SER A 305 12.58 -2.94 2.43
N VAL A 306 13.76 -3.51 2.18
CA VAL A 306 14.12 -4.07 0.87
C VAL A 306 13.13 -5.14 0.42
N GLU A 307 12.65 -5.95 1.35
CA GLU A 307 11.67 -7.02 1.14
C GLU A 307 10.28 -6.48 0.74
N SER A 308 9.96 -5.25 1.15
CA SER A 308 8.70 -4.59 0.82
C SER A 308 8.73 -3.84 -0.53
N MET A 309 9.90 -3.67 -1.14
CA MET A 309 10.04 -2.99 -2.43
C MET A 309 9.30 -3.77 -3.53
N GLY A 310 8.37 -3.10 -4.22
CA GLY A 310 7.55 -3.70 -5.27
C GLY A 310 6.33 -4.50 -4.78
N VAL A 311 6.16 -4.66 -3.47
CA VAL A 311 4.99 -5.29 -2.84
C VAL A 311 4.03 -4.26 -2.26
N GLY A 312 4.59 -3.16 -1.77
CA GLY A 312 3.90 -1.99 -1.28
C GLY A 312 4.22 -1.71 0.19
N HIS A 313 4.23 -0.44 0.57
CA HIS A 313 4.62 0.05 1.89
C HIS A 313 3.76 1.24 2.34
N CYS A 314 3.98 1.74 3.56
CA CYS A 314 3.05 2.65 4.23
C CYS A 314 2.84 4.01 3.53
N ILE A 315 3.78 4.45 2.70
CA ILE A 315 3.72 5.74 1.97
C ILE A 315 3.12 5.64 0.55
N ASP A 316 2.79 4.43 0.10
CA ASP A 316 2.19 4.23 -1.23
C ASP A 316 0.75 4.73 -1.30
N THR A 317 0.21 4.91 -2.50
CA THR A 317 -1.18 5.35 -2.70
C THR A 317 -2.23 4.46 -2.04
N LYS A 318 -1.91 3.18 -1.85
CA LYS A 318 -2.77 2.23 -1.14
C LYS A 318 -2.80 2.46 0.37
N ASN A 319 -1.84 3.17 0.96
CA ASN A 319 -1.63 3.28 2.40
C ASN A 319 -1.46 4.73 2.90
N ALA A 320 -1.14 5.68 2.02
CA ALA A 320 -1.13 7.11 2.31
C ALA A 320 -2.56 7.66 2.42
N VAL A 321 -2.87 8.24 3.57
CA VAL A 321 -4.19 8.73 3.95
C VAL A 321 -4.29 10.23 3.64
N ILE A 322 -5.40 10.69 3.07
CA ILE A 322 -5.60 12.09 2.65
C ILE A 322 -5.69 13.09 3.82
N ASP A 323 -5.55 12.62 5.06
CA ASP A 323 -5.44 13.43 6.26
C ASP A 323 -3.97 13.70 6.66
N GLY A 324 -3.02 13.32 5.81
CA GLY A 324 -1.58 13.48 6.01
C GLY A 324 -0.93 12.33 6.80
N GLY A 325 -1.64 11.24 7.09
CA GLY A 325 -1.09 10.07 7.78
C GLY A 325 -0.77 8.88 6.87
N PHE A 326 -0.25 7.82 7.50
CA PHE A 326 0.05 6.53 6.86
C PHE A 326 -0.60 5.38 7.62
N VAL A 327 -0.99 4.31 6.93
CA VAL A 327 -1.44 3.04 7.53
C VAL A 327 -0.61 1.86 7.00
N ASP A 328 -0.82 0.66 7.54
CA ASP A 328 -0.10 -0.57 7.13
C ASP A 328 1.42 -0.45 7.38
N LEU A 329 1.79 -0.37 8.67
CA LEU A 329 3.17 -0.09 9.08
C LEU A 329 4.10 -1.31 9.10
N GLY A 330 3.64 -2.52 8.77
CA GLY A 330 4.50 -3.71 8.74
C GLY A 330 5.70 -3.61 7.80
N SER A 331 5.73 -2.65 6.87
CA SER A 331 6.89 -2.36 6.02
C SER A 331 7.97 -1.51 6.70
N VAL A 332 7.68 -0.88 7.84
CA VAL A 332 8.60 0.04 8.51
C VAL A 332 9.69 -0.76 9.20
N CYS A 333 10.96 -0.41 8.94
CA CYS A 333 12.11 -1.00 9.61
C CYS A 333 12.99 0.07 10.26
N ARG A 334 13.89 -0.34 11.16
CA ARG A 334 14.87 0.58 11.75
C ARG A 334 16.05 0.72 10.80
N ALA A 335 16.52 1.94 10.58
CA ALA A 335 17.72 2.21 9.79
C ALA A 335 18.95 1.45 10.34
N ALA A 336 19.02 1.30 11.66
CA ALA A 336 20.09 0.56 12.34
C ALA A 336 20.14 -0.94 12.01
N ASP A 337 19.00 -1.54 11.61
CA ASP A 337 18.92 -2.95 11.25
C ASP A 337 19.41 -3.18 9.80
N VAL A 338 19.55 -2.12 9.01
CA VAL A 338 20.11 -2.16 7.65
C VAL A 338 21.62 -1.95 7.74
N THR A 339 22.36 -3.06 7.75
CA THR A 339 23.82 -3.06 7.97
C THR A 339 24.63 -2.60 6.75
N ASP A 340 24.04 -2.60 5.57
CA ASP A 340 24.70 -2.21 4.32
C ASP A 340 24.25 -0.81 3.87
N ASP A 341 25.21 0.10 3.73
CA ASP A 341 24.97 1.49 3.31
C ASP A 341 24.25 1.57 1.97
N ARG A 342 24.61 0.70 1.03
CA ARG A 342 23.98 0.67 -0.29
C ARG A 342 22.50 0.32 -0.18
N ARG A 343 22.16 -0.76 0.52
CA ARG A 343 20.76 -1.15 0.77
C ARG A 343 19.97 -0.07 1.48
N LEU A 344 20.56 0.62 2.46
CA LEU A 344 19.89 1.72 3.17
C LEU A 344 19.52 2.84 2.19
N LEU A 345 20.47 3.26 1.35
CA LEU A 345 20.22 4.32 0.38
C LEU A 345 19.25 3.90 -0.71
N GLU A 346 19.35 2.67 -1.23
CA GLU A 346 18.37 2.12 -2.17
C GLU A 346 16.96 2.18 -1.58
N THR A 347 16.79 1.73 -0.33
CA THR A 347 15.50 1.76 0.38
C THR A 347 14.98 3.19 0.57
N LEU A 348 15.85 4.13 0.99
CA LEU A 348 15.47 5.53 1.20
C LEU A 348 15.09 6.24 -0.11
N LEU A 349 15.87 6.03 -1.17
CA LEU A 349 15.61 6.61 -2.48
C LEU A 349 14.33 6.07 -3.10
N SER A 350 14.08 4.75 -2.98
CA SER A 350 12.83 4.14 -3.41
C SER A 350 11.65 4.74 -2.65
N ALA A 351 11.74 4.87 -1.32
CA ALA A 351 10.69 5.50 -0.53
C ALA A 351 10.40 6.96 -0.96
N ILE A 352 11.44 7.76 -1.25
CA ILE A 352 11.27 9.14 -1.74
C ILE A 352 10.57 9.15 -3.11
N ALA A 353 10.95 8.22 -3.99
CA ALA A 353 10.31 8.07 -5.29
C ALA A 353 8.83 7.68 -5.13
N ASP A 354 8.51 6.72 -4.27
CA ASP A 354 7.14 6.26 -4.06
C ASP A 354 6.25 7.33 -3.39
N LEU A 355 6.81 8.16 -2.50
CA LEU A 355 6.09 9.33 -2.01
C LEU A 355 5.82 10.36 -3.12
N ALA A 356 6.79 10.60 -4.01
CA ALA A 356 6.60 11.49 -5.15
C ALA A 356 5.54 10.97 -6.11
N GLN A 357 5.54 9.66 -6.38
CA GLN A 357 4.51 8.98 -7.14
C GLN A 357 3.13 9.15 -6.49
N THR A 358 3.07 8.99 -5.16
CA THR A 358 1.85 9.18 -4.37
C THR A 358 1.33 10.60 -4.45
N CYS A 359 2.20 11.61 -4.31
CA CYS A 359 1.84 13.01 -4.48
C CYS A 359 1.36 13.32 -5.91
N ARG A 360 2.01 12.76 -6.92
CA ARG A 360 1.59 12.90 -8.32
C ARG A 360 0.21 12.33 -8.56
N GLN A 361 -0.07 11.09 -8.10
CA GLN A 361 -1.38 10.47 -8.29
C GLN A 361 -2.45 11.19 -7.46
N PHE A 362 -2.10 11.66 -6.27
CA PHE A 362 -2.97 12.50 -5.45
C PHE A 362 -3.37 13.79 -6.17
N LEU A 363 -2.43 14.49 -6.82
CA LEU A 363 -2.69 15.79 -7.46
C LEU A 363 -3.28 15.69 -8.88
N LEU A 364 -2.98 14.61 -9.62
CA LEU A 364 -3.30 14.51 -11.05
C LEU A 364 -4.23 13.34 -11.39
N GLY A 365 -4.50 12.45 -10.44
CA GLY A 365 -5.28 11.23 -10.65
C GLY A 365 -4.47 10.11 -11.28
N ASP A 366 -5.19 9.06 -11.67
CA ASP A 366 -4.59 7.87 -12.27
C ASP A 366 -3.94 8.20 -13.62
N THR A 367 -2.77 7.63 -13.86
CA THR A 367 -2.06 7.73 -15.13
C THR A 367 -1.67 6.36 -15.65
N PRO A 368 -1.65 6.18 -16.99
CA PRO A 368 -1.09 4.98 -17.56
C PRO A 368 0.40 4.87 -17.20
N ASP A 369 0.77 3.74 -16.61
CA ASP A 369 2.14 3.27 -16.36
C ASP A 369 2.93 3.96 -15.23
N VAL A 370 2.38 3.84 -14.02
CA VAL A 370 2.98 4.35 -12.77
C VAL A 370 4.36 3.73 -12.49
N GLU A 371 4.58 2.45 -12.80
CA GLU A 371 5.88 1.79 -12.57
C GLU A 371 6.95 2.13 -13.63
N ALA A 372 6.56 2.59 -14.83
CA ALA A 372 7.53 3.11 -15.80
C ALA A 372 8.12 4.45 -15.36
N GLU A 373 7.52 5.17 -14.41
CA GLU A 373 8.06 6.44 -13.89
C GLU A 373 9.46 6.26 -13.28
N TYR A 374 9.81 5.08 -12.78
CA TYR A 374 11.16 4.80 -12.28
C TYR A 374 12.20 4.67 -13.41
N ARG A 375 11.78 4.21 -14.60
CA ARG A 375 12.65 4.01 -15.78
C ARG A 375 12.60 5.18 -16.76
N ASN A 376 11.50 5.92 -16.78
CA ASN A 376 11.20 7.02 -17.66
C ASN A 376 10.26 8.00 -16.91
N PRO A 377 10.80 8.80 -15.98
CA PRO A 377 9.97 9.69 -15.18
C PRO A 377 9.31 10.75 -16.07
N SER A 378 8.00 10.87 -15.95
CA SER A 378 7.25 11.98 -16.51
C SER A 378 7.76 13.31 -15.98
N LEU A 379 7.55 14.38 -16.75
CA LEU A 379 7.86 15.73 -16.30
C LEU A 379 7.19 16.04 -14.95
N ALA A 380 5.95 15.58 -14.74
CA ALA A 380 5.24 15.75 -13.47
C ALA A 380 5.98 15.09 -12.30
N MET A 381 6.45 13.85 -12.47
CA MET A 381 7.22 13.14 -11.45
C MET A 381 8.53 13.85 -11.12
N VAL A 382 9.27 14.30 -12.14
CA VAL A 382 10.51 15.07 -11.95
C VAL A 382 10.24 16.38 -11.21
N MET A 383 9.16 17.09 -11.56
CA MET A 383 8.77 18.34 -10.88
C MET A 383 8.42 18.10 -9.41
N VAL A 384 7.68 17.04 -9.12
CA VAL A 384 7.32 16.65 -7.75
C VAL A 384 8.59 16.33 -6.95
N LEU A 385 9.46 15.44 -7.45
CA LEU A 385 10.72 15.09 -6.80
C LEU A 385 11.59 16.32 -6.50
N ASN A 386 11.74 17.21 -7.48
CA ASN A 386 12.54 18.43 -7.35
C ASN A 386 11.98 19.41 -6.29
N ARG A 387 10.69 19.30 -5.93
CA ARG A 387 10.07 20.09 -4.87
C ARG A 387 10.07 19.39 -3.52
N LEU A 388 9.77 18.08 -3.50
CA LEU A 388 9.67 17.30 -2.26
C LEU A 388 11.03 17.10 -1.60
N LEU A 389 12.08 16.79 -2.36
CA LEU A 389 13.37 16.40 -1.77
C LEU A 389 14.03 17.52 -0.96
N PRO A 390 14.12 18.78 -1.45
CA PRO A 390 14.67 19.87 -0.65
C PRO A 390 13.87 20.17 0.62
N ASP A 391 12.54 20.09 0.56
CA ASP A 391 11.67 20.32 1.72
C ASP A 391 11.83 19.20 2.77
N LEU A 392 11.79 17.93 2.33
CA LEU A 392 12.05 16.79 3.19
C LEU A 392 13.42 16.89 3.87
N ALA A 393 14.46 17.21 3.10
CA ALA A 393 15.81 17.40 3.62
C ALA A 393 15.86 18.51 4.70
N ALA A 394 15.26 19.67 4.43
CA ALA A 394 15.20 20.76 5.39
C ALA A 394 14.47 20.36 6.69
N ARG A 395 13.37 19.61 6.58
CA ARG A 395 12.62 19.11 7.75
C ARG A 395 13.44 18.11 8.57
N VAL A 396 14.09 17.14 7.92
CA VAL A 396 14.94 16.15 8.59
C VAL A 396 16.11 16.84 9.30
N GLN A 397 16.79 17.77 8.64
CA GLN A 397 17.88 18.55 9.24
C GLN A 397 17.41 19.36 10.45
N ARG A 398 16.25 20.04 10.34
CA ARG A 398 15.65 20.82 11.44
C ARG A 398 15.30 19.94 12.64
N LEU A 399 14.76 18.75 12.40
CA LEU A 399 14.39 17.81 13.46
C LEU A 399 15.63 17.20 14.13
N GLY A 400 16.68 16.92 13.35
CA GLY A 400 17.90 16.26 13.80
C GLY A 400 17.70 14.79 14.18
N GLY A 401 18.73 14.12 14.69
CA GLY A 401 18.64 12.76 15.26
C GLY A 401 18.43 11.61 14.27
N ALA A 402 18.33 11.89 12.96
CA ALA A 402 18.30 10.86 11.94
C ALA A 402 19.58 10.01 11.93
N ASP A 403 19.50 8.80 11.39
CA ASP A 403 20.67 7.96 11.14
C ASP A 403 21.73 8.77 10.36
N PRO A 404 23.02 8.76 10.76
CA PRO A 404 24.05 9.56 10.11
C PRO A 404 24.11 9.37 8.59
N ARG A 405 23.80 8.17 8.09
CA ARG A 405 23.82 7.86 6.65
C ARG A 405 22.65 8.53 5.92
N VAL A 406 21.49 8.62 6.56
CA VAL A 406 20.32 9.36 6.05
C VAL A 406 20.59 10.86 6.09
N ALA A 407 21.12 11.37 7.20
CA ALA A 407 21.48 12.78 7.35
C ALA A 407 22.54 13.21 6.32
N ASP A 408 23.50 12.33 6.03
CA ASP A 408 24.54 12.58 5.03
C ASP A 408 23.98 12.69 3.62
N MET A 409 23.08 11.77 3.26
CA MET A 409 22.42 11.77 1.95
C MET A 409 21.55 13.02 1.74
N LEU A 410 20.80 13.42 2.77
CA LEU A 410 19.93 14.59 2.72
C LEU A 410 20.69 15.90 3.01
N GLY A 411 21.99 15.83 3.27
CA GLY A 411 22.85 16.98 3.52
C GLY A 411 23.12 17.79 2.26
N THR A 412 23.31 19.11 2.41
CA THR A 412 23.74 19.98 1.31
C THR A 412 25.23 19.80 1.07
N ARG A 413 25.61 19.20 -0.07
CA ARG A 413 27.01 19.13 -0.53
C ARG A 413 27.15 19.64 -1.97
N PRO A 414 28.32 20.18 -2.38
CA PRO A 414 28.58 20.53 -3.77
C PRO A 414 28.44 19.31 -4.69
N ALA A 415 27.57 19.41 -5.71
CA ALA A 415 27.05 18.27 -6.46
C ALA A 415 28.11 17.31 -7.03
N ALA A 416 29.19 17.81 -7.63
CA ALA A 416 30.18 16.96 -8.31
C ALA A 416 31.06 16.15 -7.35
N GLY A 417 31.58 16.80 -6.30
CA GLY A 417 32.44 16.13 -5.30
C GLY A 417 31.65 15.19 -4.40
N ALA A 418 30.41 15.58 -4.06
CA ALA A 418 29.51 14.74 -3.28
C ALA A 418 29.12 13.47 -4.03
N LEU A 419 28.76 13.61 -5.31
CA LEU A 419 28.37 12.47 -6.14
C LEU A 419 29.54 11.50 -6.35
N ALA A 420 30.75 12.00 -6.61
CA ALA A 420 31.92 11.15 -6.77
C ALA A 420 32.24 10.38 -5.47
N ALA A 421 32.25 11.06 -4.32
CA ALA A 421 32.48 10.42 -3.02
C ALA A 421 31.40 9.37 -2.70
N GLU A 422 30.14 9.65 -3.03
CA GLU A 422 29.02 8.74 -2.82
C GLU A 422 29.13 7.50 -3.72
N LEU A 423 29.42 7.67 -5.01
CA LEU A 423 29.63 6.56 -5.93
C LEU A 423 30.82 5.68 -5.49
N THR A 424 31.90 6.27 -4.96
CA THR A 424 33.00 5.51 -4.37
C THR A 424 32.59 4.78 -3.10
N ARG A 425 31.86 5.43 -2.18
CA ARG A 425 31.32 4.81 -0.95
C ARG A 425 30.47 3.58 -1.26
N LEU A 426 29.67 3.66 -2.32
CA LEU A 426 28.80 2.57 -2.77
C LEU A 426 29.50 1.47 -3.57
N GLY A 427 30.81 1.60 -3.82
CA GLY A 427 31.55 0.68 -4.68
C GLY A 427 31.12 0.75 -6.15
N LEU A 428 30.50 1.85 -6.58
CA LEU A 428 30.01 2.10 -7.94
C LEU A 428 31.03 2.87 -8.81
N GLY A 429 32.29 2.96 -8.37
CA GLY A 429 33.38 3.67 -9.05
C GLY A 429 34.44 2.72 -9.63
N ALA A 430 34.61 2.78 -10.96
CA ALA A 430 35.57 2.07 -11.80
C ALA A 430 35.53 0.53 -11.74
N ALA A 431 35.16 -0.10 -12.86
CA ALA A 431 35.48 -1.50 -13.11
C ALA A 431 36.99 -1.72 -12.86
N PRO A 432 37.40 -2.87 -12.28
CA PRO A 432 38.82 -3.16 -12.14
C PRO A 432 39.47 -3.06 -13.52
N PRO A 433 40.58 -2.32 -13.67
CA PRO A 433 41.29 -2.24 -14.94
C PRO A 433 41.90 -3.62 -15.22
N GLY A 434 41.21 -4.43 -16.02
CA GLY A 434 41.69 -5.73 -16.48
C GLY A 434 40.71 -6.87 -16.21
N GLY A 435 39.80 -7.10 -17.17
CA GLY A 435 38.87 -8.22 -17.14
C GLY A 435 38.43 -8.68 -18.53
N HIS A 436 39.26 -8.49 -19.55
CA HIS A 436 39.20 -9.33 -20.75
C HIS A 436 40.35 -10.34 -20.66
N ARG A 437 40.00 -11.59 -20.36
CA ARG A 437 40.63 -12.78 -20.94
C ARG A 437 39.55 -13.80 -21.22
#